data_AF-A0A7C9TVV4-F1
#
_entry.id   AF-A0A7C9TVV4-F1
#
_cell.length_a   1.000
_cell.length_b   1.000
_cell.length_c   1.000
_cell.angle_alpha   90.00
_cell.angle_beta   90.00
_cell.angle_gamma   90.00
#
_symmetry.space_group_name_H-M   'P 1'
#
loop_
_entity.id
_entity.type
_entity.pdbx_description
1 polymer ?
#
loop_
_entity_poly.entity_id
_entity_poly.type
_entity_poly.pdbx_seq_one_letter_code
_entity_poly.pdbx_strand_id
1 'polypeptide(L)'
;MFRAGSTLQYNLVCSLVEKMGLGERKGYLSYEQLSERQEEIVQWSESPSLIVFKSHAILANAAELVEANSMRIFYIYRDIRDVAVSMKRTFKIEGEKLWKLLDK
;
A
#
# COMPACT_ATOMS: atom_id res chain seq x y z
N MET A 1 5.58 5.31 -2.80
CA MET A 1 5.49 6.23 -3.96
C MET A 1 4.03 6.48 -4.37
N PHE A 2 3.62 7.74 -4.55
CA PHE A 2 2.30 8.08 -5.10
C PHE A 2 2.25 7.85 -6.61
N ARG A 3 1.06 7.54 -7.15
CA ARG A 3 0.79 7.38 -8.60
C ARG A 3 1.64 6.35 -9.36
N ALA A 4 2.33 5.45 -8.64
CA ALA A 4 3.11 4.36 -9.23
C ALA A 4 2.27 3.18 -9.76
N GLY A 5 0.94 3.24 -9.67
CA GLY A 5 0.06 2.12 -10.06
C GLY A 5 -0.36 1.21 -8.91
N SER A 6 -0.16 1.63 -7.65
CA SER A 6 -0.50 0.83 -6.46
C SER A 6 -1.99 0.45 -6.35
N THR A 7 -2.91 1.18 -6.96
CA THR A 7 -4.34 0.77 -7.03
C THR A 7 -4.54 -0.43 -7.95
N LEU A 8 -3.84 -0.49 -9.09
CA LEU A 8 -3.90 -1.65 -9.98
C LEU A 8 -3.29 -2.88 -9.30
N GLN A 9 -2.09 -2.74 -8.74
CA GLN A 9 -1.41 -3.79 -7.98
C GLN A 9 -2.32 -4.33 -6.86
N TYR A 10 -2.89 -3.43 -6.05
CA TYR A 10 -3.82 -3.80 -4.97
C TYR A 10 -5.02 -4.60 -5.49
N ASN A 11 -5.67 -4.14 -6.56
CA ASN A 11 -6.83 -4.83 -7.13
C ASN A 11 -6.46 -6.20 -7.71
N LEU A 12 -5.28 -6.36 -8.30
CA LEU A 12 -4.81 -7.66 -8.79
C LEU A 12 -4.61 -8.64 -7.64
N VAL A 13 -3.94 -8.22 -6.56
CA VAL A 13 -3.73 -9.07 -5.38
C VAL A 13 -5.06 -9.44 -4.72
N CYS A 14 -5.95 -8.48 -4.49
CA CYS A 14 -7.29 -8.77 -3.95
C CYS A 14 -8.05 -9.75 -4.85
N SER A 15 -8.03 -9.55 -6.17
CA SER A 15 -8.75 -10.42 -7.09
C SER A 15 -8.23 -11.86 -7.03
N LEU A 16 -6.92 -12.08 -6.88
CA LEU A 16 -6.34 -13.41 -6.71
C LEU A 16 -6.78 -14.05 -5.39
N VAL A 17 -6.61 -13.33 -4.28
CA VAL A 17 -6.95 -13.82 -2.93
C VAL A 17 -8.43 -14.18 -2.82
N GLU A 18 -9.31 -13.31 -3.29
CA GLU A 18 -10.77 -13.49 -3.22
C GLU A 18 -11.25 -14.61 -4.15
N LYS A 19 -10.77 -14.67 -5.40
CA LYS A 19 -11.17 -15.72 -6.35
C LYS A 19 -10.71 -17.11 -5.94
N MET A 20 -9.61 -17.20 -5.19
CA MET A 20 -9.11 -18.46 -4.65
C MET A 20 -9.74 -18.82 -3.30
N GLY A 21 -10.61 -17.96 -2.73
CA GLY A 21 -11.21 -18.17 -1.42
C GLY A 21 -10.19 -18.15 -0.27
N LEU A 22 -9.05 -17.48 -0.45
CA LEU A 22 -7.94 -17.46 0.51
C LEU A 22 -8.02 -16.31 1.51
N GLY A 23 -8.91 -15.34 1.30
CA GLY A 23 -9.15 -14.28 2.26
C GLY A 23 -9.87 -13.07 1.69
N GLU A 24 -9.59 -11.89 2.27
CA GLU A 24 -10.41 -10.69 2.08
C GLU A 24 -9.61 -9.39 1.94
N ARG A 25 -10.29 -8.35 1.47
CA ARG A 25 -9.74 -7.02 1.26
C ARG A 25 -10.18 -6.02 2.34
N LYS A 26 -9.26 -5.18 2.83
CA LYS A 26 -9.55 -4.13 3.85
C LYS A 26 -9.46 -2.68 3.34
N GLY A 27 -9.08 -2.47 2.08
CA GLY A 27 -8.99 -1.16 1.46
C GLY A 27 -7.66 -0.44 1.69
N TYR A 28 -7.71 0.89 1.64
CA TYR A 28 -6.57 1.78 1.86
C TYR A 28 -6.47 2.16 3.34
N LEU A 29 -5.27 2.08 3.91
CA LEU A 29 -4.94 2.56 5.25
C LEU A 29 -3.92 3.70 5.15
N SER A 30 -4.26 4.87 5.72
CA SER A 30 -3.33 5.98 5.91
C SER A 30 -2.26 5.64 6.96
N TYR A 31 -1.26 6.51 7.11
CA TYR A 31 -0.25 6.35 8.16
C TYR A 31 -0.88 6.35 9.55
N GLU A 32 -1.80 7.29 9.80
CA GLU A 32 -2.53 7.44 11.05
C GLU A 32 -3.34 6.17 11.35
N GLN A 33 -4.05 5.65 10.35
CA GLN A 33 -4.83 4.41 10.48
C GLN A 33 -3.95 3.18 10.73
N LEU A 34 -2.73 3.13 10.18
CA LEU A 34 -1.79 2.05 10.48
C LEU A 34 -1.32 2.11 11.94
N SER A 35 -1.09 3.31 12.47
CA SER A 35 -0.73 3.50 13.87
C SER A 35 -1.89 3.17 14.82
N GLU A 36 -3.09 3.66 14.52
CA GLU A 36 -4.29 3.45 15.34
C GLU A 36 -4.76 1.99 15.36
N ARG A 37 -4.50 1.23 14.29
CA ARG A 37 -4.97 -0.15 14.11
C ARG A 37 -3.87 -1.19 14.29
N GLN A 38 -2.77 -0.86 14.97
CA GLN A 38 -1.66 -1.80 15.17
C GLN A 38 -2.11 -3.12 15.80
N GLU A 39 -2.93 -3.07 16.84
CA GLU A 39 -3.45 -4.27 17.50
C GLU A 39 -4.30 -5.12 16.56
N GLU A 40 -5.16 -4.51 15.77
CA GLU A 40 -5.99 -5.20 14.78
C GLU A 40 -5.13 -5.85 13.68
N ILE A 41 -4.06 -5.18 13.24
CA ILE A 41 -3.13 -5.71 12.25
C ILE A 41 -2.35 -6.90 12.80
N VAL A 42 -1.96 -6.86 14.09
CA VAL A 42 -1.35 -8.02 14.77
C VAL A 42 -2.34 -9.18 14.81
N GLN A 43 -3.61 -8.94 15.14
CA GLN A 43 -4.65 -9.97 15.10
C GLN A 43 -4.85 -10.54 13.69
N TRP A 44 -4.77 -9.72 12.64
CA TRP A 44 -4.81 -10.21 11.26
C TRP A 44 -3.65 -11.15 10.93
N SER A 45 -2.48 -10.94 11.54
CA SER A 45 -1.30 -11.78 11.31
C SER A 45 -1.42 -13.19 11.91
N GLU A 46 -2.33 -13.37 12.86
CA GLU A 46 -2.68 -14.66 13.46
C GLU A 46 -3.79 -15.39 12.70
N SER A 47 -4.46 -14.70 11.76
CA SER A 47 -5.56 -15.26 10.97
C SER A 47 -5.04 -16.26 9.94
N PRO A 48 -5.70 -17.42 9.75
CA PRO A 48 -5.40 -18.32 8.64
C PRO A 48 -5.81 -17.74 7.28
N SER A 49 -6.60 -16.66 7.26
CA SER A 49 -7.09 -15.97 6.07
C SER A 49 -6.15 -14.84 5.67
N LEU A 50 -5.87 -14.71 4.37
CA LEU A 50 -5.05 -13.61 3.85
C LEU A 50 -5.83 -12.28 3.93
N ILE A 51 -5.27 -11.33 4.66
CA ILE A 51 -5.81 -9.97 4.74
C ILE A 51 -4.99 -9.03 3.84
N VAL A 52 -5.66 -8.41 2.86
CA VAL A 52 -4.99 -7.52 1.90
C VAL A 52 -5.42 -6.07 2.12
N PHE A 53 -4.46 -5.21 2.47
CA PHE A 53 -4.63 -3.76 2.53
C PHE A 53 -3.55 -3.05 1.72
N LYS A 54 -3.79 -1.77 1.42
CA LYS A 54 -2.86 -0.90 0.70
C LYS A 54 -2.48 0.27 1.59
N SER A 55 -1.19 0.61 1.64
CA SER A 55 -0.73 1.87 2.22
C SER A 55 0.37 2.53 1.38
N HIS A 56 0.59 3.81 1.63
CA HIS A 56 1.75 4.56 1.15
C HIS A 56 2.83 4.72 2.23
N ALA A 57 2.57 4.22 3.44
CA ALA A 57 3.52 4.14 4.54
C ALA A 57 3.83 2.68 4.88
N ILE A 58 4.86 2.47 5.70
CA ILE A 58 5.24 1.17 6.25
C ILE A 58 4.88 1.12 7.74
N LEU A 59 4.43 -0.05 8.21
CA LEU A 59 4.23 -0.29 9.63
C LEU A 59 5.57 -0.29 10.37
N ALA A 60 5.60 0.25 11.59
CA ALA A 60 6.81 0.32 12.39
C ALA A 60 7.42 -1.08 12.63
N ASN A 61 6.57 -2.08 12.86
CA ASN A 61 6.96 -3.48 13.10
C ASN A 61 6.90 -4.37 11.83
N ALA A 62 6.95 -3.77 10.64
CA ALA A 62 6.81 -4.54 9.39
C ALA A 62 7.95 -5.55 9.18
N ALA A 63 9.16 -5.22 9.63
CA ALA A 63 10.33 -6.08 9.48
C ALA A 63 10.14 -7.38 10.26
N GLU A 64 9.73 -7.28 11.52
CA GLU A 64 9.47 -8.42 12.41
C GLU A 64 8.36 -9.32 11.86
N LEU A 65 7.27 -8.73 11.33
CA LEU A 65 6.17 -9.49 10.73
C LEU A 65 6.57 -10.21 9.43
N VAL A 66 7.47 -9.60 8.64
CA VAL A 66 8.01 -10.25 7.44
C VAL A 66 8.96 -11.39 7.82
N GLU A 67 9.83 -11.19 8.81
CA GLU A 67 10.74 -12.23 9.33
C GLU A 67 9.97 -13.41 9.92
N ALA A 68 8.85 -13.15 10.60
CA ALA A 68 7.93 -14.17 11.11
C ALA A 68 7.08 -14.85 10.01
N ASN A 69 7.23 -14.44 8.73
CA ASN A 69 6.44 -14.90 7.59
C ASN A 69 4.91 -14.71 7.77
N SER A 70 4.50 -13.78 8.63
CA SER A 70 3.10 -13.39 8.86
C SER A 70 2.67 -12.19 8.00
N MET A 71 3.62 -11.53 7.33
CA MET A 71 3.37 -10.45 6.38
C MET A 71 4.14 -10.63 5.07
N ARG A 72 3.53 -10.22 3.96
CA ARG A 72 4.19 -10.08 2.65
C ARG A 72 3.97 -8.68 2.11
N ILE A 73 5.03 -8.04 1.66
CA ILE A 73 4.98 -6.67 1.13
C ILE A 73 5.07 -6.70 -0.39
N PHE A 74 4.04 -6.17 -1.05
CA PHE A 74 4.04 -5.91 -2.47
C PHE A 74 4.37 -4.43 -2.71
N TYR A 75 5.57 -4.17 -3.22
CA TYR A 75 6.02 -2.83 -3.57
C TYR A 75 5.93 -2.61 -5.08
N ILE A 76 5.60 -1.38 -5.51
CA ILE A 76 5.62 -1.00 -6.93
C ILE A 76 6.34 0.33 -7.09
N TYR A 77 7.17 0.38 -8.13
CA TYR A 77 7.87 1.56 -8.58
C TYR A 77 7.39 1.95 -9.99
N ARG A 78 7.47 3.24 -10.31
CA ARG A 78 7.25 3.78 -11.65
C ARG A 78 8.25 4.90 -11.88
N ASP A 79 8.71 5.07 -13.13
CA ASP A 79 9.59 6.19 -13.49
C ASP A 79 9.04 7.53 -12.96
N ILE A 80 9.91 8.34 -12.37
CA ILE A 80 9.52 9.56 -11.67
C ILE A 80 8.91 10.61 -12.61
N ARG A 81 9.32 10.64 -13.89
CA ARG A 81 8.77 11.55 -14.91
C ARG A 81 7.33 11.18 -15.24
N ASP A 82 7.07 9.89 -15.32
CA ASP A 82 5.74 9.31 -15.52
C ASP A 82 4.81 9.58 -14.33
N VAL A 83 5.33 9.47 -13.11
CA VAL A 83 4.62 9.86 -11.89
C VAL A 83 4.30 11.35 -11.91
N ALA A 84 5.25 12.20 -12.31
CA ALA A 84 5.05 13.64 -12.45
C ALA A 84 3.90 13.97 -13.41
N VAL A 85 3.90 13.37 -14.62
CA VAL A 85 2.82 13.53 -15.61
C VAL A 85 1.48 13.05 -15.04
N SER A 86 1.45 11.91 -14.35
CA SER A 86 0.23 11.38 -13.71
C SER A 86 -0.32 12.31 -12.62
N MET A 87 0.56 12.87 -11.78
CA MET A 87 0.19 13.81 -10.72
C MET A 87 -0.35 15.12 -11.29
N LYS A 88 0.30 15.69 -12.32
CA LYS A 88 -0.21 16.87 -13.04
C LYS A 88 -1.61 16.61 -13.57
N ARG A 89 -1.82 15.50 -14.29
CA ARG A 89 -3.12 15.18 -14.90
C ARG A 89 -4.22 14.93 -13.87
N THR A 90 -3.92 14.17 -12.82
CA THR A 90 -4.92 13.68 -11.85
C THR A 90 -5.22 14.70 -10.77
N PHE A 91 -4.20 15.34 -10.23
CA PHE A 91 -4.31 16.20 -9.05
C PHE A 91 -4.13 17.68 -9.38
N LYS A 92 -3.84 18.03 -10.64
CA LYS A 92 -3.57 19.41 -11.08
C LYS A 92 -2.42 20.07 -10.27
N ILE A 93 -1.46 19.26 -9.85
CA ILE A 93 -0.29 19.71 -9.09
C ILE A 93 0.84 20.05 -10.05
N GLU A 94 1.42 21.24 -9.93
CA GLU A 94 2.47 21.74 -10.82
C GLU A 94 3.58 22.48 -10.05
N GLY A 95 4.61 22.92 -10.77
CA GLY A 95 5.69 23.77 -10.26
C GLY A 95 6.42 23.19 -9.05
N GLU A 96 6.74 24.07 -8.09
CA GLU A 96 7.47 23.73 -6.86
C GLU A 96 6.71 22.71 -5.99
N LYS A 97 5.37 22.76 -5.98
CA LYS A 97 4.54 21.80 -5.24
C LYS A 97 4.70 20.38 -5.78
N LEU A 98 4.79 20.24 -7.11
CA LEU A 98 5.07 18.94 -7.72
C LEU A 98 6.48 18.47 -7.34
N TRP A 99 7.48 19.35 -7.46
CA TRP A 99 8.86 19.03 -7.12
C TRP A 99 9.01 18.49 -5.69
N LYS A 100 8.46 19.21 -4.70
CA LYS A 100 8.49 18.80 -3.28
C LYS A 100 7.79 17.47 -2.98
N LEU A 101 6.88 17.00 -3.85
CA LEU A 101 6.21 15.71 -3.68
C LEU A 101 6.95 14.56 -4.36
N LEU A 102 7.79 14.85 -5.35
CA LEU A 102 8.62 13.86 -6.04
C LEU A 102 9.91 13.59 -5.27
N ASP A 103 10.41 14.59 -4.54
CA ASP A 103 11.66 14.56 -3.76
C ASP A 103 11.44 14.11 -2.30
N LYS A 104 10.58 13.10 -2.10
CA LYS A 104 10.26 12.51 -0.78
C LYS A 104 10.73 11.06 -0.69
#